data_AF-A0A928U7T1-F1
#
_entry.id   AF-A0A928U7T1-F1
#
_cell.length_a   1.000
_cell.length_b   1.000
_cell.length_c   1.000
_cell.angle_alpha   90.00
_cell.angle_beta   90.00
_cell.angle_gamma   90.00
#
_symmetry.space_group_name_H-M   'P 1'
#
loop_
_entity.id
_entity.type
_entity.pdbx_description
1 polymer ?
#
loop_
_entity_poly.entity_id
_entity_poly.type
_entity_poly.pdbx_seq_one_letter_code
_entity_poly.pdbx_strand_id
1 'polypeptide(L)'
;MTTAVLEIPEAKHVICDGEEVQLIIEEKLSAFDKAIEQHDFLEIDGDIEGDSPEEHSIKIINHRAECAYSISIDAVIRQDLGYVIDSLETGNTTRLYGITRIVGYYSRVSNWNKSKISELHDRHTGSYSV
;
A
#
# COMPACT_ATOMS: atom_id res chain seq x y z
N MET A 1 -7.44 -6.67 43.97
CA MET A 1 -6.94 -6.78 42.59
C MET A 1 -7.83 -5.93 41.72
N THR A 2 -7.32 -4.82 41.19
CA THR A 2 -8.11 -3.81 40.48
C THR A 2 -7.79 -3.92 39.00
N THR A 3 -8.74 -4.37 38.21
CA THR A 3 -8.60 -4.55 36.76
C THR A 3 -8.71 -3.17 36.10
N ALA A 4 -7.59 -2.67 35.55
CA ALA A 4 -7.59 -1.48 34.72
C ALA A 4 -8.11 -1.86 33.33
N VAL A 5 -9.31 -1.39 32.98
CA VAL A 5 -9.82 -1.43 31.61
C VAL A 5 -9.07 -0.33 30.85
N LEU A 6 -8.22 -0.73 29.90
CA LEU A 6 -7.62 0.19 28.94
C LEU A 6 -8.72 0.65 27.98
N GLU A 7 -9.19 1.87 28.16
CA GLU A 7 -10.03 2.55 27.17
C GLU A 7 -9.21 2.71 25.89
N ILE A 8 -9.61 1.97 24.85
CA ILE A 8 -9.11 2.13 23.49
C ILE A 8 -9.63 3.49 23.04
N PRO A 9 -8.77 4.44 22.62
CA PRO A 9 -9.24 5.73 22.15
C PRO A 9 -10.12 5.51 20.91
N GLU A 10 -11.36 5.97 20.99
CA GLU A 10 -12.30 5.95 19.86
C GLU A 10 -11.61 6.57 18.65
N ALA A 11 -11.51 5.79 17.58
CA ALA A 11 -11.05 6.27 16.30
C ALA A 11 -11.93 7.47 15.94
N LYS A 12 -11.31 8.65 15.81
CA LYS A 12 -11.99 9.87 15.39
C LYS A 12 -12.74 9.55 14.10
N HIS A 13 -14.06 9.45 14.20
CA HIS A 13 -14.93 9.32 13.04
C HIS A 13 -14.88 10.67 12.33
N VAL A 14 -14.01 10.77 11.32
CA VAL A 14 -13.98 11.93 10.43
C VAL A 14 -15.25 11.81 9.60
N ILE A 15 -16.24 12.65 9.90
CA ILE A 15 -17.38 12.87 9.02
C ILE A 15 -16.80 13.70 7.87
N CYS A 16 -16.34 13.02 6.82
CA CYS A 16 -16.01 13.69 5.56
C CYS A 16 -17.33 14.06 4.87
N ASP A 17 -17.47 15.31 4.47
CA ASP A 17 -18.64 15.73 3.70
C ASP A 17 -18.65 14.99 2.35
N GLY A 18 -19.83 14.75 1.77
CA GLY A 18 -19.95 13.94 0.53
C GLY A 18 -19.13 14.52 -0.62
N GLU A 19 -19.04 15.85 -0.69
CA GLU A 19 -18.24 16.59 -1.68
C GLU A 19 -16.72 16.41 -1.46
N GLU A 20 -16.27 16.34 -0.22
CA GLU A 20 -14.85 16.14 0.12
C GLU A 20 -14.39 14.73 -0.25
N VAL A 21 -15.23 13.72 -0.02
CA VAL A 21 -14.97 12.34 -0.43
C VAL A 21 -14.87 12.23 -1.94
N GLN A 22 -15.79 12.86 -2.67
CA GLN A 22 -15.77 12.85 -4.13
C GLN A 22 -14.50 13.50 -4.68
N LEU A 23 -14.08 14.63 -4.11
CA LEU A 23 -12.86 15.33 -4.52
C LEU A 23 -11.59 14.48 -4.32
N ILE A 24 -11.51 13.74 -3.20
CA ILE A 24 -10.41 12.81 -2.93
C ILE A 24 -10.39 11.66 -3.95
N ILE A 25 -11.56 11.12 -4.31
CA ILE A 25 -11.66 10.04 -5.30
C ILE A 25 -11.21 10.53 -6.67
N GLU A 26 -11.68 11.69 -7.11
CA GLU A 26 -11.29 12.30 -8.38
C GLU A 26 -9.79 12.60 -8.43
N GLU A 27 -9.21 13.11 -7.34
CA GLU A 27 -7.77 13.34 -7.23
C GLU A 27 -6.97 12.04 -7.39
N LYS A 28 -7.40 10.96 -6.71
CA LYS A 28 -6.75 9.65 -6.78
C LYS A 28 -6.81 9.04 -8.18
N LEU A 29 -7.98 9.07 -8.81
CA LEU A 29 -8.16 8.54 -10.16
C LEU A 29 -7.40 9.37 -11.19
N SER A 30 -7.40 10.70 -11.08
CA SER A 30 -6.62 11.57 -11.97
C SER A 30 -5.11 11.38 -11.81
N ALA A 31 -4.64 11.14 -10.58
CA ALA A 31 -3.24 10.83 -10.34
C ALA A 31 -2.82 9.49 -10.96
N PHE A 32 -3.70 8.49 -10.87
CA PHE A 32 -3.48 7.18 -11.50
C PHE A 32 -3.45 7.28 -13.03
N ASP A 33 -4.43 7.95 -13.62
CA ASP A 33 -4.51 8.20 -15.07
C ASP A 33 -3.24 8.86 -15.61
N LYS A 34 -2.82 9.98 -15.00
CA LYS A 34 -1.57 10.67 -15.35
C LYS A 34 -0.33 9.80 -15.21
N ALA A 35 -0.29 8.95 -14.18
CA ALA A 35 0.84 8.06 -13.96
C ALA A 35 0.95 7.02 -15.07
N ILE A 36 -0.17 6.49 -15.57
CA ILE A 36 -0.18 5.55 -16.70
C ILE A 36 0.12 6.27 -18.03
N GLU A 37 -0.47 7.45 -18.28
CA GLU A 37 -0.20 8.23 -19.50
C GLU A 37 1.28 8.61 -19.68
N GLN A 38 1.97 8.88 -18.57
CA GLN A 38 3.39 9.23 -18.57
C GLN A 38 4.31 8.01 -18.60
N HIS A 39 3.74 6.81 -18.57
CA HIS A 39 4.50 5.58 -18.44
C HIS A 39 4.92 5.02 -19.81
N ASP A 40 6.13 4.48 -19.91
CA ASP A 40 6.71 4.08 -21.20
C ASP A 40 6.03 2.86 -21.86
N PHE A 41 5.45 1.97 -21.05
CA PHE A 41 4.95 0.66 -21.52
C PHE A 41 3.63 0.22 -20.87
N LEU A 42 2.94 1.10 -20.14
CA LEU A 42 1.60 0.82 -19.61
C LEU A 42 0.57 1.65 -20.38
N GLU A 43 -0.59 1.08 -20.66
CA GLU A 43 -1.67 1.74 -21.39
C GLU A 43 -3.03 1.35 -20.80
N ILE A 44 -3.95 2.30 -20.68
CA ILE A 44 -5.35 2.03 -20.33
C ILE A 44 -6.09 1.59 -21.60
N ASP A 45 -6.62 0.37 -21.61
CA ASP A 45 -7.34 -0.24 -22.75
C ASP A 45 -8.86 -0.31 -22.50
N GLY A 46 -9.35 0.52 -21.58
CA GLY A 46 -10.76 0.62 -21.20
C GLY A 46 -11.06 0.00 -19.84
N ASP A 47 -12.33 -0.27 -19.59
CA ASP A 47 -12.84 -0.75 -18.32
C ASP A 47 -13.82 -1.94 -18.50
N ILE A 48 -14.04 -2.62 -17.38
CA ILE A 48 -14.97 -3.73 -17.22
C ILE A 48 -16.01 -3.23 -16.23
N GLU A 49 -17.23 -3.01 -16.72
CA GLU A 49 -18.35 -2.57 -15.90
C GLU A 49 -18.59 -3.54 -14.74
N GLY A 50 -18.83 -2.98 -13.56
CA GLY A 50 -19.25 -3.72 -12.38
C GLY A 50 -20.28 -2.90 -11.60
N ASP A 51 -21.11 -3.58 -10.82
CA ASP A 51 -22.18 -2.94 -10.06
C ASP A 51 -21.66 -2.20 -8.81
N SER A 52 -20.39 -2.42 -8.46
CA SER A 52 -19.72 -1.82 -7.31
C SER A 52 -18.25 -1.44 -7.63
N PRO A 53 -17.62 -0.53 -6.86
CA PRO A 53 -16.22 -0.15 -7.06
C PRO A 53 -15.21 -1.30 -6.94
N GLU A 54 -15.58 -2.38 -6.23
CA GLU A 54 -14.74 -3.58 -6.08
C GLU A 54 -14.81 -4.48 -7.32
N GLU A 55 -15.90 -4.41 -8.07
CA GLU A 55 -16.17 -5.22 -9.28
C GLU A 55 -15.82 -4.45 -10.56
N HIS A 56 -16.05 -3.13 -10.57
CA HIS A 56 -15.70 -2.27 -11.70
C HIS A 56 -14.18 -2.15 -11.79
N SER A 57 -13.62 -2.64 -12.90
CA SER A 57 -12.18 -2.75 -13.09
C SER A 57 -11.69 -2.01 -14.33
N ILE A 58 -10.52 -1.41 -14.24
CA ILE A 58 -9.81 -0.81 -15.37
C ILE A 58 -8.88 -1.86 -15.97
N LYS A 59 -8.87 -1.97 -17.30
CA LYS A 59 -7.97 -2.82 -18.06
C LYS A 59 -6.70 -2.05 -18.40
N ILE A 60 -5.56 -2.60 -18.01
CA ILE A 60 -4.24 -2.03 -18.26
C ILE A 60 -3.45 -3.02 -19.12
N ILE A 61 -2.93 -2.57 -20.26
CA ILE A 61 -1.97 -3.32 -21.06
C ILE A 61 -0.56 -3.01 -20.56
N ASN A 62 0.26 -4.05 -20.38
CA ASN A 62 1.70 -3.93 -20.19
C ASN A 62 2.40 -4.44 -21.44
N HIS A 63 2.83 -3.51 -22.29
CA HIS A 63 3.48 -3.79 -23.57
C HIS A 63 4.84 -4.46 -23.42
N ARG A 64 5.53 -4.24 -22.29
CA ARG A 64 6.83 -4.87 -21.99
C ARG A 64 6.68 -6.34 -21.64
N ALA A 65 5.64 -6.69 -20.90
CA ALA A 65 5.36 -8.06 -20.45
C ALA A 65 4.42 -8.83 -21.40
N GLU A 66 3.95 -8.20 -22.48
CA GLU A 66 3.00 -8.75 -23.44
C GLU A 66 1.73 -9.33 -22.78
N CYS A 67 1.22 -8.64 -21.75
CA CYS A 67 0.07 -9.08 -20.99
C CYS A 67 -0.87 -7.92 -20.64
N ALA A 68 -2.07 -8.25 -20.18
CA ALA A 68 -3.03 -7.29 -19.66
C ALA A 68 -3.40 -7.65 -18.22
N TYR A 69 -3.60 -6.61 -17.41
CA TYR A 69 -4.06 -6.70 -16.03
C TYR A 69 -5.41 -6.00 -15.90
N SER A 70 -6.21 -6.46 -14.94
CA SER A 70 -7.42 -5.78 -14.49
C SER A 70 -7.19 -5.28 -13.06
N ILE A 71 -7.49 -4.02 -12.79
CA ILE A 71 -7.42 -3.42 -11.46
C ILE A 71 -8.76 -2.79 -11.09
N SER A 72 -9.31 -3.14 -9.92
CA SER A 72 -10.57 -2.54 -9.47
C SER A 72 -10.41 -1.06 -9.13
N ILE A 73 -11.48 -0.29 -9.33
CA ILE A 73 -11.53 1.13 -8.94
C ILE A 73 -11.23 1.28 -7.45
N ASP A 74 -11.77 0.38 -6.61
CA ASP A 74 -11.50 0.37 -5.16
C ASP A 74 -10.00 0.23 -4.86
N ALA A 75 -9.27 -0.62 -5.60
CA ALA A 75 -7.84 -0.79 -5.42
C ALA A 75 -7.06 0.48 -5.77
N VAL A 76 -7.42 1.19 -6.85
CA VAL A 76 -6.80 2.46 -7.24
C VAL A 76 -7.00 3.54 -6.17
N ILE A 77 -8.20 3.60 -5.58
CA ILE A 77 -8.55 4.61 -4.57
C ILE A 77 -7.84 4.31 -3.23
N ARG A 78 -7.88 3.06 -2.78
CA ARG A 78 -7.44 2.68 -1.42
C ARG A 78 -5.95 2.40 -1.29
N GLN A 79 -5.28 1.98 -2.36
CA GLN A 79 -3.87 1.62 -2.31
C GLN A 79 -2.94 2.82 -2.57
N ASP A 80 -1.66 2.62 -2.28
CA ASP A 80 -0.63 3.59 -2.63
C ASP A 80 -0.37 3.56 -4.14
N LEU A 81 -0.31 4.73 -4.78
CA LEU A 81 -0.14 4.83 -6.23
C LEU A 81 1.18 4.20 -6.69
N GLY A 82 2.28 4.42 -5.97
CA GLY A 82 3.58 3.83 -6.31
C GLY A 82 3.51 2.30 -6.27
N TYR A 83 2.89 1.74 -5.23
CA TYR A 83 2.69 0.29 -5.13
C TYR A 83 1.83 -0.28 -6.28
N VAL A 84 0.78 0.45 -6.68
CA VAL A 84 -0.07 0.04 -7.81
C VAL A 84 0.73 0.01 -9.11
N ILE A 85 1.49 1.06 -9.40
CA ILE A 85 2.33 1.14 -10.61
C ILE A 85 3.39 0.04 -10.60
N ASP A 86 4.14 -0.13 -9.50
CA ASP A 86 5.13 -1.20 -9.34
C ASP A 86 4.52 -2.60 -9.57
N SER A 87 3.29 -2.81 -9.10
CA SER A 87 2.57 -4.08 -9.28
C SER A 87 2.21 -4.31 -10.75
N LEU A 88 1.77 -3.27 -11.48
CA LEU A 88 1.46 -3.35 -12.90
C LEU A 88 2.71 -3.50 -13.77
N GLU A 89 3.83 -2.91 -13.35
CA GLU A 89 5.12 -3.03 -14.03
C GLU A 89 5.72 -4.44 -13.92
N THR A 90 5.64 -5.03 -12.73
CA THR A 90 6.33 -6.28 -12.37
C THR A 90 5.43 -7.51 -12.40
N GLY A 91 4.11 -7.31 -12.40
CA GLY A 91 3.12 -8.37 -12.22
C GLY A 91 3.03 -8.92 -10.79
N ASN A 92 3.80 -8.37 -9.84
CA ASN A 92 3.81 -8.85 -8.46
C ASN A 92 2.83 -8.05 -7.60
N THR A 93 1.67 -8.65 -7.32
CA THR A 93 0.64 -8.04 -6.46
C THR A 93 0.78 -8.38 -4.98
N THR A 94 1.71 -9.27 -4.65
CA THR A 94 1.92 -9.74 -3.27
C THR A 94 2.86 -8.81 -2.53
N ARG A 95 2.34 -8.15 -1.50
CA ARG A 95 3.13 -7.29 -0.62
C ARG A 95 4.15 -8.13 0.16
N LEU A 96 5.43 -7.86 -0.07
CA LEU A 96 6.52 -8.50 0.67
C LEU A 96 6.89 -7.68 1.91
N TYR A 97 7.43 -8.37 2.93
CA TYR A 97 7.88 -7.74 4.17
C TYR A 97 9.36 -8.07 4.41
N GLY A 98 10.14 -7.05 4.77
CA GLY A 98 11.49 -7.25 5.27
C GLY A 98 11.46 -8.00 6.60
N ILE A 99 12.08 -9.18 6.64
CA ILE A 99 12.24 -10.00 7.84
C ILE A 99 13.73 -10.11 8.15
N THR A 100 14.11 -9.82 9.39
CA THR A 100 15.48 -10.10 9.85
C THR A 100 15.53 -10.45 11.33
N ARG A 101 16.62 -11.08 11.73
CA ARG A 101 16.87 -11.57 13.09
C ARG A 101 17.82 -10.61 13.79
N ILE A 102 17.29 -9.86 14.76
CA ILE A 102 18.09 -8.91 15.56
C ILE A 102 18.13 -9.29 17.04
N VAL A 103 17.02 -9.69 17.67
CA VAL A 103 16.97 -10.07 19.10
C VAL A 103 16.75 -11.57 19.29
N GLY A 104 17.44 -12.39 18.51
CA GLY A 104 17.39 -13.84 18.66
C GLY A 104 16.27 -14.56 17.89
N TYR A 105 15.27 -13.85 17.36
CA TYR A 105 14.23 -14.40 16.47
C TYR A 105 13.96 -13.51 15.24
N TYR A 106 13.42 -14.11 14.17
CA TYR A 106 13.03 -13.39 12.96
C TYR A 106 11.80 -12.53 13.22
N SER A 107 11.84 -11.26 12.79
CA SER A 107 10.71 -10.35 12.93
C SER A 107 10.63 -9.36 11.77
N ARG A 108 9.44 -8.82 11.52
CA ARG A 108 9.19 -7.78 10.52
C ARG A 108 9.90 -6.50 10.93
N VAL A 109 10.78 -6.00 10.06
CA VAL A 109 11.53 -4.76 10.27
C VAL A 109 10.58 -3.57 10.45
N SER A 110 9.48 -3.56 9.71
CA SER A 110 8.47 -2.50 9.78
C SER A 110 7.75 -2.38 11.13
N ASN A 111 7.82 -3.40 12.00
CA ASN A 111 7.17 -3.40 13.32
C ASN A 111 8.19 -3.44 14.47
N TRP A 112 9.39 -2.90 14.25
CA TRP A 112 10.41 -2.85 15.29
C TRP A 112 10.14 -1.72 16.28
N ASN A 113 10.16 -2.09 17.56
CA ASN A 113 10.13 -1.14 18.66
C ASN A 113 11.53 -0.52 18.87
N LYS A 114 11.60 0.51 19.72
CA LYS A 114 12.85 1.26 19.99
C LYS A 114 14.01 0.36 20.41
N SER A 115 13.76 -0.71 21.19
CA SER A 115 14.82 -1.61 21.64
C SER A 115 15.43 -2.46 20.51
N LYS A 116 14.63 -2.91 19.53
CA LYS A 116 15.18 -3.61 18.35
C LYS A 116 15.98 -2.67 17.44
N ILE A 117 15.55 -1.40 17.36
CA ILE A 117 16.26 -0.37 16.59
C ILE A 117 17.59 -0.01 17.25
N SER A 118 17.63 0.18 18.58
CA SER A 118 18.88 0.43 19.31
C SER A 118 19.83 -0.76 19.18
N GLU A 119 19.32 -1.98 19.32
CA GLU A 119 20.10 -3.20 19.14
C GLU A 119 20.72 -3.29 17.73
N LEU A 120 19.99 -2.88 16.68
CA LEU A 120 20.56 -2.78 15.32
C LEU A 120 21.69 -1.74 15.27
N HIS A 121 21.47 -0.58 15.87
CA HIS A 121 22.46 0.50 15.92
C HIS A 121 23.75 0.06 16.64
N ASP A 122 23.61 -0.58 17.79
CA ASP A 122 24.73 -1.12 18.57
C ASP A 122 25.50 -2.17 17.76
N ARG A 123 24.79 -3.07 17.07
CA ARG A 123 25.45 -4.03 16.15
C ARG A 123 26.19 -3.38 14.98
N HIS A 124 25.62 -2.34 14.36
CA HIS A 124 26.27 -1.63 13.26
C HIS A 124 27.54 -0.88 13.72
N THR A 125 27.59 -0.49 14.98
CA THR A 125 28.76 0.17 15.59
C THR A 125 29.74 -0.83 16.22
N GLY A 126 29.46 -2.14 16.16
CA GLY A 126 30.28 -3.19 16.73
C GLY A 126 30.19 -3.29 18.27
N SER A 127 29.21 -2.64 18.89
CA SER A 127 28.92 -2.77 20.32
C SER A 127 28.03 -3.99 20.55
N TYR A 128 28.62 -5.07 21.07
CA TYR A 128 27.91 -6.32 21.40
C TYR A 128 27.75 -6.52 22.92
N SER A 129 27.82 -5.43 23.67
CA SER A 129 27.67 -5.41 25.13
C SER A 129 26.28 -5.90 25.51
N VAL A 130 26.19 -6.90 26.39
CA VAL A 130 24.93 -7.50 26.87
C VAL A 130 24.55 -6.91 28.22
#